data_AF-A0A7Y6AEZ6-F1
#
_entry.id   AF-A0A7Y6AEZ6-F1
#
_cell.length_a   1.000
_cell.length_b   1.000
_cell.length_c   1.000
_cell.angle_alpha   90.00
_cell.angle_beta   90.00
_cell.angle_gamma   90.00
#
_symmetry.space_group_name_H-M   'P 1'
#
loop_
_entity.id
_entity.type
_entity.pdbx_description
1 polymer ?
#
loop_
_entity_poly.entity_id
_entity_poly.type
_entity_poly.pdbx_seq_one_letter_code
_entity_poly.pdbx_strand_id
1 'polypeptide(L)' 'MKSAAGVAVDPMELERRSDEAFADLGLDSLGLMAVVAEIEHSYRAPMGPDAERCKTPGDFVALVNAQLTSGV' A
#
# COMPACT_ATOMS: atom_id res chain seq x y z
N MET A 1 12.30 4.89 -9.71
CA MET A 1 12.49 4.94 -8.25
C MET A 1 11.84 6.23 -7.77
N LYS A 2 10.63 6.17 -7.21
CA LYS A 2 9.97 7.34 -6.63
C LYS A 2 9.79 7.09 -5.15
N SER A 3 10.53 7.85 -4.36
CA SER A 3 10.52 7.81 -2.91
C SER A 3 9.38 8.70 -2.43
N ALA A 4 8.28 8.10 -1.98
CA ALA A 4 7.32 8.77 -1.11
C ALA A 4 7.82 8.59 0.33
N ALA A 5 8.18 9.70 0.98
CA ALA A 5 8.47 9.78 2.41
C ALA A 5 9.47 8.74 2.98
N GLY A 6 10.71 8.69 2.45
CA GLY A 6 11.87 8.12 3.17
C GLY A 6 11.87 6.60 3.44
N VAL A 7 10.78 5.89 3.20
CA VAL A 7 10.71 4.43 3.32
C VAL A 7 10.82 3.83 1.93
N ALA A 8 12.00 3.34 1.59
CA ALA A 8 12.18 2.50 0.41
C ALA A 8 11.58 1.12 0.73
N VAL A 9 10.28 0.97 0.47
CA VAL A 9 9.60 -0.31 0.59
C VAL A 9 9.91 -1.13 -0.65
N ASP A 10 10.68 -2.20 -0.50
CA ASP A 10 10.88 -3.18 -1.56
C ASP A 10 9.60 -4.03 -1.69
N PRO A 11 8.93 -4.05 -2.86
CA PRO A 11 7.72 -4.85 -3.06
C PRO A 11 7.95 -6.34 -2.79
N MET A 12 9.15 -6.87 -3.04
CA MET A 12 9.45 -8.28 -2.75
C MET A 12 9.57 -8.54 -1.25
N GLU A 13 10.16 -7.62 -0.46
CA GLU A 13 10.15 -7.76 1.00
C GLU A 13 8.75 -7.56 1.56
N LEU A 14 7.94 -6.72 0.92
CA LEU A 14 6.55 -6.52 1.30
C LEU A 14 5.70 -7.78 1.07
N GLU A 15 5.92 -8.49 -0.04
CA GLU A 15 5.34 -9.83 -0.27
C GLU A 15 5.87 -10.86 0.73
N ARG A 16 7.17 -10.83 1.04
CA ARG A 16 7.78 -11.78 1.99
C ARG A 16 7.31 -11.55 3.44
N ARG A 17 6.93 -10.32 3.77
CA ARG A 17 6.45 -9.87 5.09
C ARG A 17 4.98 -9.48 5.06
N SER A 18 4.19 -10.13 4.21
CA SER A 18 2.78 -9.77 4.03
C SER A 18 1.93 -9.92 5.30
N ASP A 19 2.40 -10.70 6.28
CA ASP A 19 1.73 -10.96 7.56
C ASP A 19 2.17 -9.98 8.67
N GLU A 20 3.28 -9.25 8.48
CA GLU A 20 3.77 -8.26 9.45
C GLU A 20 2.90 -7.00 9.44
N ALA A 21 2.77 -6.31 10.57
CA ALA A 21 2.03 -5.05 10.60
C ALA A 21 2.86 -3.95 9.92
N PHE A 22 2.19 -2.99 9.27
CA PHE A 22 2.87 -1.81 8.72
C PHE A 22 3.71 -1.05 9.75
N ALA A 23 3.26 -1.02 11.02
CA ALA A 23 4.01 -0.44 12.12
C ALA A 23 5.37 -1.13 12.37
N ASP A 24 5.45 -2.45 12.18
CA ASP A 24 6.70 -3.22 12.35
C ASP A 24 7.71 -2.94 11.21
N LEU A 25 7.21 -2.47 10.06
CA LEU A 25 7.99 -2.01 8.92
C LEU A 25 8.41 -0.53 9.04
N GLY A 26 8.04 0.14 10.14
CA GLY A 26 8.27 1.57 10.32
C GLY A 26 7.35 2.46 9.47
N LEU A 27 6.22 1.91 9.01
CA LEU A 27 5.21 2.63 8.25
C LEU A 27 4.06 3.04 9.17
N ASP A 28 4.05 4.30 9.57
CA ASP A 28 2.94 4.89 10.32
C ASP A 28 1.71 5.15 9.42
N SER A 29 0.56 5.44 10.03
CA SER A 29 -0.69 5.73 9.31
C SER A 29 -0.55 6.84 8.25
N LEU A 30 0.29 7.86 8.50
CA LEU A 30 0.58 8.91 7.50
C LEU A 30 1.43 8.40 6.33
N GLY A 31 2.37 7.49 6.59
CA GLY A 31 3.16 6.84 5.55
C GLY A 31 2.29 5.97 4.65
N LEU A 32 1.33 5.24 5.24
CA LEU A 32 0.35 4.46 4.48
C LEU A 32 -0.52 5.36 3.58
N MET A 33 -1.00 6.50 4.08
CA MET A 33 -1.76 7.44 3.25
C MET A 33 -0.93 7.99 2.07
N ALA A 34 0.36 8.25 2.27
CA ALA A 34 1.24 8.69 1.19
C ALA A 34 1.43 7.61 0.12
N VAL A 35 1.53 6.34 0.53
CA VAL A 35 1.60 5.18 -0.38
C VAL A 35 0.30 5.03 -1.17
N VAL A 36 -0.85 5.09 -0.49
CA VAL A 36 -2.18 5.08 -1.13
C VAL A 36 -2.28 6.18 -2.18
N ALA A 37 -1.94 7.42 -1.81
CA ALA A 37 -2.03 8.58 -2.71
C ALA A 37 -1.13 8.44 -3.95
N GLU A 38 0.09 7.90 -3.83
CA GLU A 38 0.97 7.67 -4.98
C GLU A 38 0.40 6.56 -5.90
N ILE A 39 -0.20 5.51 -5.33
CA ILE A 39 -0.84 4.44 -6.10
C ILE A 39 -2.07 4.99 -6.84
N GLU A 40 -2.94 5.74 -6.16
CA GLU A 40 -4.10 6.39 -6.78
C GLU A 40 -3.66 7.30 -7.93
N HIS A 41 -2.58 8.07 -7.74
CA HIS A 41 -2.02 8.91 -8.78
C HIS A 41 -1.43 8.11 -9.95
N SER A 42 -0.71 7.02 -9.68
CA SER A 42 -0.06 6.19 -10.70
C SER A 42 -1.07 5.39 -11.53
N TYR A 43 -2.11 4.85 -10.90
CA TYR A 43 -3.14 4.04 -11.58
C TYR A 43 -4.38 4.84 -11.98
N ARG A 44 -4.46 6.13 -11.61
CA ARG A 44 -5.63 7.00 -11.81
C ARG A 44 -6.95 6.36 -11.35
N ALA A 45 -6.88 5.55 -10.30
CA ALA A 45 -8.00 4.81 -9.76
C ALA A 45 -8.09 5.09 -8.25
N PRO A 46 -9.27 5.47 -7.72
CA PRO A 46 -9.44 5.65 -6.29
C PRO A 46 -9.39 4.30 -5.59
N MET A 47 -8.44 4.13 -4.66
CA MET A 47 -8.32 2.91 -3.85
C MET A 47 -9.34 2.91 -2.71
N GLY A 48 -9.83 4.09 -2.32
CA GLY A 48 -10.87 4.27 -1.31
C GLY A 48 -10.34 4.13 0.12
N PRO A 49 -11.19 4.43 1.13
CA PRO A 49 -10.77 4.47 2.53
C PRO A 49 -10.40 3.10 3.11
N ASP A 50 -10.73 2.01 2.42
CA ASP A 50 -10.38 0.65 2.83
C ASP A 50 -8.88 0.39 2.70
N ALA A 51 -8.21 1.00 1.72
CA ALA A 51 -6.76 0.91 1.53
C ALA A 51 -5.97 1.55 2.69
N GLU A 52 -6.53 2.60 3.30
CA GLU A 52 -5.95 3.27 4.48
C GLU A 52 -6.19 2.49 5.79
N ARG A 53 -7.12 1.54 5.78
CA ARG A 53 -7.48 0.71 6.94
C ARG A 53 -6.72 -0.61 6.99
N CYS A 54 -6.02 -0.98 5.92
CA CYS A 54 -5.20 -2.18 5.86
C CYS A 54 -4.11 -2.12 6.93
N LYS A 55 -4.02 -3.18 7.75
CA LYS A 55 -3.05 -3.27 8.84
C LYS A 55 -1.77 -3.99 8.42
N THR A 56 -1.90 -4.88 7.45
CA THR A 56 -0.82 -5.68 6.90
C THR A 56 -0.61 -5.30 5.43
N PRO A 57 0.63 -5.42 4.94
CA PRO A 57 0.91 -5.22 3.53
C PRO A 57 0.25 -6.26 2.62
N GLY A 58 0.05 -7.49 3.10
CA GLY A 58 -0.64 -8.53 2.35
C GLY A 58 -2.07 -8.16 2.03
N ASP A 59 -2.83 -7.70 3.03
CA ASP A 59 -4.20 -7.24 2.84
C ASP A 59 -4.25 -6.01 1.92
N PHE A 60 -3.30 -5.10 2.07
CA PHE A 60 -3.20 -3.90 1.24
C PHE A 60 -2.97 -4.24 -0.23
N VAL A 61 -1.97 -5.07 -0.53
CA VAL A 61 -1.65 -5.48 -1.90
C VAL A 61 -2.81 -6.29 -2.50
N ALA A 62 -3.43 -7.17 -1.72
CA ALA A 62 -4.61 -7.91 -2.16
C ALA A 62 -5.77 -6.98 -2.51
N LEU A 63 -6.05 -5.96 -1.69
CA LEU A 63 -7.10 -4.98 -1.94
C LEU A 63 -6.80 -4.12 -3.17
N VAL A 64 -5.58 -3.60 -3.29
CA VAL A 64 -5.15 -2.79 -4.46
C VAL A 64 -5.24 -3.62 -5.74
N ASN A 65 -4.74 -4.86 -5.72
CA ASN A 65 -4.84 -5.76 -6.88
C ASN A 65 -6.29 -6.10 -7.21
N ALA A 66 -7.14 -6.32 -6.19
CA ALA A 66 -8.57 -6.55 -6.40
C ALA A 66 -9.25 -5.32 -7.03
N GLN A 67 -8.96 -4.10 -6.57
CA GLN A 67 -9.52 -2.87 -7.13
C GLN A 67 -9.05 -2.61 -8.57
N LEU A 68 -7.77 -2.82 -8.85
CA LEU A 68 -7.22 -2.67 -10.20
C LEU A 68 -7.74 -3.75 -11.17
N THR A 69 -7.94 -4.98 -10.69
CA THR A 69 -8.45 -6.09 -11.50
C THR A 69 -9.96 -6.06 -11.66
N SER A 70 -10.69 -5.60 -10.63
CA SER A 70 -12.14 -5.47 -10.61
C SER A 70 -12.63 -4.16 -11.24
N GLY A 71 -11.80 -3.50 -12.06
CA GLY A 71 -12.16 -2.31 -12.85
C GLY A 71 -13.20 -2.58 -13.95
N VAL A 72 -14.36 -3.11 -13.56
CA VAL A 72 -15.60 -3.17 -14.35
C VAL A 72 -16.36 -1.85 -14.27
#